data_AF-A0AA86E1F9-F1
#
_entry.id   AF-A0AA86E1F9-F1
#
_cell.length_a   1.000
_cell.length_b   1.000
_cell.length_c   1.000
_cell.angle_alpha   90.00
_cell.angle_beta   90.00
_cell.angle_gamma   90.00
#
_symmetry.space_group_name_H-M   'P 1'
#
loop_
_entity.id
_entity.type
_entity.pdbx_description
1 polymer ?
#
loop_
_entity_poly.entity_id
_entity_poly.type
_entity_poly.pdbx_seq_one_letter_code
_entity_poly.pdbx_strand_id
1 'polypeptide(L)'
;MEITQEEIVPFDFENAEDNGSKNNRIEKIVRGIIKKELIKRLENQSSLFPISNKISIYYIDFYIIKKCYFNASSTTKRAIVLSTKAIHRKEIRRIQKALRTIESNVINELPRELEKRLLKKIILYVTYQWLKKEFYISKEEIRRLVYGFCIFYPELCPKSDPK
;
A
#
# COMPACT_ATOMS: atom_id res chain seq x y z
N MET A 1 12.58 20.64 -24.51
CA MET A 1 11.38 19.92 -24.04
C MET A 1 11.08 20.43 -22.66
N GLU A 2 10.14 21.37 -22.55
CA GLU A 2 9.70 21.90 -21.27
C GLU A 2 8.76 20.88 -20.61
N ILE A 3 9.13 20.44 -19.41
CA ILE A 3 8.27 19.61 -18.57
C ILE A 3 7.26 20.58 -17.95
N THR A 4 6.05 20.62 -18.48
CA THR A 4 4.93 21.34 -17.87
C THR A 4 4.66 20.74 -16.50
N GLN A 5 4.89 21.53 -15.45
CA GLN A 5 4.41 21.22 -14.10
C GLN A 5 2.88 21.21 -14.17
N GLU A 6 2.25 20.05 -13.97
CA GLU A 6 0.81 19.99 -13.75
C GLU A 6 0.49 20.90 -12.55
N GLU A 7 -0.20 22.01 -12.82
CA GLU A 7 -0.69 22.91 -11.79
C GLU A 7 -1.55 22.12 -10.82
N ILE A 8 -1.09 22.04 -9.56
CA ILE A 8 -1.86 21.47 -8.47
C ILE A 8 -3.01 22.44 -8.19
N VAL A 9 -4.14 22.22 -8.87
CA VAL A 9 -5.36 23.02 -8.68
C VAL A 9 -5.80 22.93 -7.22
N PRO A 10 -5.89 24.07 -6.50
CA PRO A 10 -6.40 24.12 -5.14
C PRO A 10 -7.83 23.56 -5.09
N PHE A 11 -8.13 22.75 -4.09
CA PHE A 11 -9.45 22.15 -3.93
C PHE A 11 -10.48 23.21 -3.55
N ASP A 12 -11.53 23.31 -4.37
CA ASP A 12 -12.69 24.16 -4.13
C ASP A 12 -13.67 23.45 -3.19
N PHE A 13 -13.77 23.95 -1.95
CA PHE A 13 -14.69 23.45 -0.92
C PHE A 13 -16.06 24.10 -0.95
N GLU A 14 -16.24 25.22 -1.66
CA GLU A 14 -17.51 25.96 -1.62
C GLU A 14 -18.58 25.26 -2.45
N ASN A 15 -18.18 24.44 -3.43
CA ASN A 15 -19.06 23.57 -4.22
C ASN A 15 -19.19 22.13 -3.65
N ALA A 16 -18.90 21.93 -2.36
CA ALA A 16 -18.71 20.61 -1.78
C ALA A 16 -19.97 19.91 -1.24
N GLU A 17 -21.18 20.25 -1.67
CA GLU A 17 -22.40 19.45 -1.41
C GLU A 17 -22.69 18.50 -2.57
N ASP A 18 -22.21 17.25 -2.48
CA ASP A 18 -22.91 16.09 -3.06
C ASP A 18 -22.23 14.77 -2.61
N ASN A 19 -23.03 13.81 -2.14
CA ASN A 19 -22.65 12.75 -1.19
C ASN A 19 -22.10 11.44 -1.78
N GLY A 20 -21.75 11.38 -3.07
CA GLY A 20 -21.32 10.12 -3.73
C GLY A 20 -19.84 10.01 -4.12
N SER A 21 -19.20 11.11 -4.54
CA SER A 21 -17.93 11.05 -5.30
C SER A 21 -16.66 11.42 -4.50
N LYS A 22 -16.81 12.08 -3.34
CA LYS A 22 -15.71 12.72 -2.59
C LYS A 22 -14.93 11.77 -1.66
N ASN A 23 -15.60 10.79 -1.06
CA ASN A 23 -14.95 9.76 -0.23
C ASN A 23 -13.91 8.96 -1.04
N ASN A 24 -14.22 8.67 -2.31
CA ASN A 24 -13.32 7.93 -3.19
C ASN A 24 -12.01 8.67 -3.48
N ARG A 25 -12.01 10.01 -3.53
CA ARG A 25 -10.78 10.79 -3.82
C ARG A 25 -9.86 10.87 -2.60
N ILE A 26 -10.39 11.16 -1.41
CA ILE A 26 -9.62 11.14 -0.16
C ILE A 26 -9.06 9.73 0.09
N GLU A 27 -9.87 8.71 -0.15
CA GLU A 27 -9.44 7.32 -0.03
C GLU A 27 -8.30 6.97 -1.00
N LYS A 28 -8.38 7.39 -2.27
CA LYS A 28 -7.29 7.23 -3.24
C LYS A 28 -6.00 7.91 -2.79
N ILE A 29 -6.08 9.13 -2.26
CA ILE A 29 -4.91 9.88 -1.78
C ILE A 29 -4.27 9.15 -0.59
N VAL A 30 -5.08 8.79 0.43
CA VAL A 30 -4.60 8.05 1.62
C VAL A 30 -3.95 6.73 1.20
N ARG A 31 -4.58 5.97 0.30
CA ARG A 31 -4.04 4.70 -0.23
C ARG A 31 -2.71 4.89 -0.97
N GLY A 32 -2.62 5.86 -1.86
CA GLY A 32 -1.41 6.15 -2.63
C GLY A 32 -0.24 6.55 -1.74
N ILE A 33 -0.52 7.29 -0.67
CA ILE A 33 0.48 7.71 0.31
C ILE A 33 0.96 6.55 1.19
N ILE A 34 0.03 5.72 1.69
CA ILE A 34 0.38 4.50 2.43
C ILE A 34 1.27 3.60 1.55
N LYS A 35 0.91 3.43 0.28
CA LYS A 35 1.73 2.68 -0.70
C LYS A 35 3.14 3.27 -0.82
N LYS A 36 3.26 4.59 -0.98
CA LYS A 36 4.56 5.28 -1.10
C LYS A 36 5.44 5.07 0.14
N GLU A 37 4.86 5.17 1.33
CA GLU A 37 5.56 4.93 2.59
C GLU A 37 6.01 3.46 2.73
N LEU A 38 5.17 2.49 2.34
CA LEU A 38 5.52 1.07 2.37
C LEU A 38 6.66 0.73 1.39
N ILE A 39 6.64 1.31 0.18
CA ILE A 39 7.72 1.15 -0.80
C ILE A 39 9.04 1.70 -0.23
N LYS A 40 9.02 2.91 0.31
CA LYS A 40 10.20 3.52 0.95
C LYS A 40 10.75 2.65 2.09
N ARG A 41 9.87 2.02 2.87
CA ARG A 41 10.27 1.11 3.95
C ARG A 41 10.96 -0.15 3.43
N LEU A 42 10.47 -0.72 2.33
CA LEU A 42 11.09 -1.86 1.65
C LEU A 42 12.48 -1.52 1.12
N GLU A 43 12.61 -0.37 0.44
CA GLU A 43 13.88 0.11 -0.11
C GLU A 43 14.93 0.26 0.99
N ASN A 44 14.52 0.75 2.16
CA ASN A 44 15.38 0.91 3.34
C ASN A 44 15.53 -0.36 4.19
N GLN A 45 14.99 -1.51 3.75
CA GLN A 45 14.98 -2.77 4.51
C GLN A 45 14.43 -2.64 5.95
N SER A 46 13.56 -1.66 6.16
CA SER A 46 12.92 -1.39 7.45
C SER A 46 11.63 -2.19 7.59
N SER A 47 11.13 -2.31 8.83
CA SER A 47 9.85 -3.00 9.05
C SER A 47 8.72 -2.33 8.25
N LEU A 48 8.03 -3.12 7.44
CA LEU A 48 6.83 -2.75 6.68
C LEU A 48 5.72 -2.19 7.59
N PHE A 49 5.73 -2.61 8.87
CA PHE A 49 4.84 -2.08 9.90
C PHE A 49 5.68 -1.51 11.05
N PRO A 50 5.55 -0.20 11.32
CA PRO A 50 4.58 0.23 12.32
C PRO A 50 3.98 1.58 11.92
N ILE A 51 3.23 1.62 10.81
CA ILE A 51 2.41 2.79 10.47
C ILE A 51 1.49 3.01 11.67
N SER A 52 1.82 4.01 12.47
CA SER A 52 1.19 4.22 13.77
C SER A 52 -0.35 4.18 13.64
N ASN A 53 -1.00 3.40 14.51
CA ASN A 53 -2.47 3.41 14.64
C ASN A 53 -3.01 4.81 15.01
N LYS A 54 -2.13 5.66 15.55
CA LYS A 54 -2.39 7.07 15.83
C LYS A 54 -1.99 7.91 14.62
N ILE A 55 -2.98 8.53 13.99
CA ILE A 55 -2.75 9.57 12.99
C ILE A 55 -2.57 10.88 13.73
N SER A 56 -1.36 11.45 13.66
CA SER A 56 -1.07 12.81 14.12
C SER A 56 -1.53 13.84 13.07
N ILE A 57 -1.66 15.11 13.48
CA ILE A 57 -1.98 16.21 12.56
C ILE A 57 -0.97 16.27 11.41
N TYR A 58 0.32 16.03 11.69
CA TYR A 58 1.36 15.90 10.67
C TYR A 58 1.02 14.84 9.61
N TYR A 59 0.50 13.67 10.00
CA TYR A 59 0.07 12.66 9.03
C TYR A 59 -1.20 13.06 8.29
N ILE A 60 -2.12 13.81 8.92
CA ILE A 60 -3.31 14.35 8.24
C ILE A 60 -2.89 15.33 7.16
N ASP A 61 -1.97 16.25 7.47
CA ASP A 61 -1.36 17.17 6.51
C ASP A 61 -0.56 16.43 5.43
N PHE A 62 0.01 15.28 5.75
CA PHE A 62 0.65 14.42 4.77
C PHE A 62 -0.40 13.77 3.83
N TYR A 63 -1.54 13.33 4.39
CA TYR A 63 -2.64 12.68 3.66
C TYR A 63 -3.53 13.64 2.86
N ILE A 64 -3.49 14.94 3.13
CA ILE A 64 -4.35 15.96 2.51
C ILE A 64 -3.48 17.07 1.94
N ILE A 65 -3.88 17.68 0.82
CA ILE A 65 -3.19 18.86 0.32
C ILE A 65 -3.36 20.01 1.33
N LYS A 66 -2.29 20.28 2.07
CA LYS A 66 -2.20 21.19 3.22
C LYS A 66 -2.98 22.52 3.04
N LYS A 67 -2.86 23.15 1.88
CA LYS A 67 -3.48 24.46 1.52
C LYS A 67 -5.00 24.51 1.80
N CYS A 68 -5.64 23.36 1.70
CA CYS A 68 -7.08 23.17 1.78
C CYS A 68 -7.59 22.87 3.19
N TYR A 69 -6.77 22.16 3.99
CA TYR A 69 -7.11 21.81 5.36
C TYR A 69 -6.97 23.01 6.31
N PHE A 70 -5.94 23.84 6.16
CA PHE A 70 -5.69 24.96 7.08
C PHE A 70 -6.73 26.09 6.96
N ASN A 71 -7.25 26.32 5.75
CA ASN A 71 -8.22 27.38 5.48
C ASN A 71 -9.68 26.96 5.76
N ALA A 72 -9.94 25.68 6.01
CA ALA A 72 -11.28 25.17 6.26
C ALA A 72 -11.82 25.56 7.66
N SER A 73 -13.16 25.56 7.80
CA SER A 73 -13.85 25.75 9.08
C SER A 73 -13.49 24.65 10.10
N SER A 74 -13.73 24.89 11.39
CA SER A 74 -13.44 23.92 12.47
C SER A 74 -14.25 22.63 12.34
N THR A 75 -15.50 22.71 11.89
CA THR A 75 -16.38 21.56 11.65
C THR A 75 -15.88 20.72 10.47
N THR A 76 -15.52 21.36 9.35
CA THR A 76 -14.94 20.70 8.17
C THR A 76 -13.61 20.02 8.50
N LYS A 77 -12.72 20.70 9.23
CA LYS A 77 -11.46 20.11 9.72
C LYS A 77 -11.71 18.84 10.53
N ARG A 78 -12.67 18.87 11.45
CA ARG A 78 -13.03 17.71 12.29
C ARG A 78 -13.57 16.54 11.46
N ALA A 79 -14.44 16.81 10.49
CA ALA A 79 -14.97 15.79 9.59
C ALA A 79 -13.85 15.13 8.76
N ILE A 80 -12.95 15.94 8.17
CA ILE A 80 -11.80 15.46 7.41
C ILE A 80 -10.89 14.57 8.27
N VAL A 81 -10.59 14.99 9.51
CA VAL A 81 -9.77 14.22 10.46
C VAL A 81 -10.41 12.86 10.76
N LEU A 82 -11.72 12.81 11.01
CA LEU A 82 -12.43 11.58 11.33
C LEU A 82 -12.47 10.62 10.13
N SER A 83 -12.78 11.13 8.94
CA SER A 83 -12.79 10.35 7.70
C SER A 83 -11.41 9.77 7.38
N THR A 84 -10.37 10.60 7.46
CA THR A 84 -8.97 10.16 7.25
C THR A 84 -8.57 9.08 8.25
N LYS A 85 -8.94 9.24 9.53
CA LYS A 85 -8.72 8.22 10.57
C LYS A 85 -9.42 6.90 10.28
N ALA A 86 -10.67 6.95 9.81
CA ALA A 86 -11.42 5.76 9.48
C ALA A 86 -10.81 5.01 8.28
N ILE A 87 -10.48 5.72 7.20
CA ILE A 87 -9.88 5.16 5.98
C ILE A 87 -8.52 4.52 6.29
N HIS A 88 -7.63 5.25 6.96
CA HIS A 88 -6.31 4.76 7.35
C HIS A 88 -6.36 3.45 8.15
N ARG A 89 -7.22 3.37 9.17
CA ARG A 89 -7.35 2.15 9.98
C ARG A 89 -7.86 0.97 9.17
N LYS A 90 -8.84 1.19 8.29
CA LYS A 90 -9.37 0.15 7.40
C LYS A 90 -8.30 -0.34 6.43
N GLU A 91 -7.58 0.58 5.81
CA GLU A 91 -6.56 0.26 4.82
C GLU A 91 -5.36 -0.45 5.45
N ILE A 92 -4.87 0.00 6.62
CA ILE A 92 -3.82 -0.71 7.37
C ILE A 92 -4.22 -2.16 7.66
N ARG A 93 -5.45 -2.38 8.17
CA ARG A 93 -5.92 -3.74 8.48
C ARG A 93 -5.99 -4.62 7.24
N ARG A 94 -6.48 -4.06 6.12
CA ARG A 94 -6.52 -4.75 4.82
C ARG A 94 -5.12 -5.15 4.36
N ILE A 95 -4.15 -4.24 4.44
CA ILE A 95 -2.75 -4.47 4.04
C ILE A 95 -2.09 -5.51 4.96
N GLN A 96 -2.30 -5.42 6.28
CA GLN A 96 -1.81 -6.43 7.23
C GLN A 96 -2.32 -7.82 6.91
N LYS A 97 -3.63 -7.94 6.60
CA LYS A 97 -4.22 -9.20 6.20
C LYS A 97 -3.60 -9.71 4.89
N ALA A 98 -3.46 -8.85 3.89
CA ALA A 98 -2.89 -9.21 2.60
C ALA A 98 -1.43 -9.68 2.70
N LEU A 99 -0.60 -9.01 3.52
CA LEU A 99 0.79 -9.42 3.72
C LEU A 99 0.89 -10.80 4.37
N ARG A 100 0.09 -11.08 5.41
CA ARG A 100 0.01 -12.43 5.99
C ARG A 100 -0.44 -13.48 4.97
N THR A 101 -1.37 -13.12 4.08
CA THR A 101 -1.81 -14.00 2.99
C THR A 101 -0.69 -14.25 1.98
N ILE A 102 0.08 -13.22 1.59
CA ILE A 102 1.24 -13.36 0.71
C ILE A 102 2.28 -14.27 1.35
N GLU A 103 2.65 -14.01 2.61
CA GLU A 103 3.59 -14.84 3.37
C GLU A 103 3.14 -16.31 3.39
N SER A 104 1.89 -16.58 3.75
CA SER A 104 1.35 -17.93 3.79
C SER A 104 1.33 -18.60 2.41
N ASN A 105 0.94 -17.88 1.35
CA ASN A 105 0.92 -18.42 0.00
C ASN A 105 2.34 -18.75 -0.48
N VAL A 106 3.31 -17.86 -0.28
CA VAL A 106 4.71 -18.10 -0.64
C VAL A 106 5.26 -19.32 0.11
N ILE A 107 5.03 -19.43 1.42
CA ILE A 107 5.48 -20.58 2.23
C ILE A 107 4.86 -21.89 1.72
N ASN A 108 3.59 -21.88 1.32
CA ASN A 108 2.89 -23.08 0.84
C ASN A 108 3.38 -23.56 -0.54
N GLU A 109 3.85 -22.63 -1.38
CA GLU A 109 4.39 -22.96 -2.71
C GLU A 109 5.85 -23.45 -2.66
N LEU A 110 6.59 -23.12 -1.60
CA LEU A 110 8.01 -23.44 -1.44
C LEU A 110 8.24 -24.79 -0.73
N PRO A 111 9.42 -25.42 -0.91
CA PRO A 111 9.82 -26.59 -0.11
C PRO A 111 9.89 -26.26 1.38
N ARG A 112 9.64 -27.26 2.24
CA ARG A 112 9.66 -27.07 3.71
C ARG A 112 11.05 -26.75 4.26
N GLU A 113 12.10 -27.18 3.57
CA GLU A 113 13.49 -27.07 4.02
C GLU A 113 14.25 -25.97 3.27
N LEU A 114 13.69 -24.75 3.26
CA LEU A 114 14.35 -23.60 2.64
C LEU A 114 15.13 -22.75 3.64
N GLU A 115 16.29 -22.24 3.22
CA GLU A 115 17.07 -21.29 4.00
C GLU A 115 16.20 -20.07 4.39
N LYS A 116 16.12 -19.76 5.70
CA LYS A 116 15.30 -18.65 6.23
C LYS A 116 15.62 -17.31 5.57
N ARG A 117 16.87 -17.08 5.18
CA ARG A 117 17.31 -15.84 4.53
C ARG A 117 16.77 -15.73 3.10
N LEU A 118 16.78 -16.83 2.35
CA LEU A 118 16.24 -16.90 1.01
C LEU A 118 14.72 -16.73 1.01
N LEU A 119 14.02 -17.42 1.93
CA LEU A 119 12.56 -17.26 2.12
C LEU A 119 12.18 -15.79 2.36
N LYS A 120 12.90 -15.07 3.22
CA LYS A 120 12.66 -13.64 3.46
C LYS A 120 12.84 -12.79 2.21
N LYS A 121 13.84 -13.07 1.37
CA LYS A 121 14.07 -12.35 0.12
C LYS A 121 12.92 -12.54 -0.87
N ILE A 122 12.43 -13.77 -1.01
CA ILE A 122 11.29 -14.10 -1.90
C ILE A 122 10.03 -13.36 -1.43
N ILE A 123 9.72 -13.43 -0.12
CA ILE A 123 8.57 -12.72 0.46
C ILE A 123 8.67 -11.21 0.22
N LEU A 124 9.84 -10.61 0.43
CA LEU A 124 10.08 -9.18 0.19
C LEU A 124 9.84 -8.81 -1.28
N TYR A 125 10.33 -9.63 -2.21
CA TYR A 125 10.14 -9.39 -3.63
C TYR A 125 8.67 -9.50 -4.07
N VAL A 126 7.96 -10.56 -3.66
CA VAL A 126 6.53 -10.73 -3.97
C VAL A 126 5.72 -9.58 -3.38
N THR A 127 6.06 -9.15 -2.15
CA THR A 127 5.46 -7.99 -1.50
C THR A 127 5.69 -6.70 -2.28
N TYR A 128 6.91 -6.48 -2.78
CA TYR A 128 7.25 -5.32 -3.61
C TYR A 128 6.43 -5.29 -4.91
N GLN A 129 6.30 -6.45 -5.58
CA GLN A 129 5.48 -6.56 -6.79
C GLN A 129 4.00 -6.30 -6.50
N TRP A 130 3.47 -6.82 -5.39
CA TRP A 130 2.10 -6.56 -4.96
C TRP A 130 1.83 -5.07 -4.66
N LEU A 131 2.76 -4.39 -4.00
CA LEU A 131 2.65 -2.95 -3.75
C LEU A 131 2.67 -2.15 -5.06
N LYS A 132 3.54 -2.52 -6.01
CA LYS A 132 3.58 -1.88 -7.34
C LYS A 132 2.23 -1.99 -8.06
N LYS A 133 1.57 -3.14 -7.98
CA LYS A 133 0.25 -3.42 -8.59
C LYS A 133 -0.97 -2.92 -7.78
N GLU A 134 -0.78 -1.88 -6.96
CA GLU A 134 -1.87 -1.22 -6.22
C GLU A 134 -2.65 -2.16 -5.29
N PHE A 135 -1.94 -3.03 -4.59
CA PHE A 135 -2.53 -3.98 -3.64
C PHE A 135 -3.39 -5.07 -4.31
N TYR A 136 -3.22 -5.31 -5.61
CA TYR A 136 -3.79 -6.45 -6.31
C TYR A 136 -2.70 -7.46 -6.69
N ILE A 137 -2.87 -8.72 -6.30
CA ILE A 137 -2.10 -9.85 -6.83
C ILE A 137 -2.95 -11.12 -6.69
N SER A 138 -3.03 -11.91 -7.75
CA SER A 138 -3.73 -13.20 -7.71
C SER A 138 -2.83 -14.30 -7.14
N LYS A 139 -3.42 -15.40 -6.67
CA LYS A 139 -2.62 -16.57 -6.21
C LYS A 139 -1.75 -17.14 -7.34
N GLU A 140 -2.30 -17.18 -8.56
CA GLU A 140 -1.57 -17.65 -9.74
C GLU A 140 -0.36 -16.77 -10.05
N GLU A 141 -0.52 -15.46 -9.87
CA GLU A 141 0.57 -14.51 -10.08
C GLU A 141 1.66 -14.62 -9.03
N ILE A 142 1.31 -14.87 -7.76
CA ILE A 142 2.29 -15.23 -6.72
C ILE A 142 3.05 -16.49 -7.14
N ARG A 143 2.34 -17.54 -7.59
CA ARG A 143 2.96 -18.79 -8.06
C ARG A 143 3.92 -18.55 -9.22
N ARG A 144 3.55 -17.75 -10.22
CA ARG A 144 4.44 -17.39 -11.34
C ARG A 144 5.69 -16.64 -10.88
N LEU A 145 5.55 -15.70 -9.93
CA LEU A 145 6.70 -14.99 -9.35
C LEU A 145 7.63 -15.95 -8.60
N VAL A 146 7.07 -16.88 -7.81
CA VAL A 146 7.84 -17.91 -7.10
C VAL A 146 8.52 -18.86 -8.10
N TYR A 147 7.82 -19.31 -9.14
CA TYR A 147 8.38 -20.13 -10.21
C TYR A 147 9.56 -19.44 -10.92
N GLY A 148 9.48 -18.13 -11.14
CA GLY A 148 10.58 -17.36 -11.73
C GLY A 148 11.88 -17.45 -10.93
N PHE A 149 11.84 -17.67 -9.61
CA PHE A 149 13.04 -17.90 -8.80
C PHE A 149 13.65 -19.29 -9.00
N CYS A 150 12.91 -20.26 -9.54
CA CYS A 150 13.40 -21.61 -9.80
C CYS A 150 14.48 -21.64 -10.88
N ILE A 151 14.49 -20.62 -11.76
CA ILE A 151 15.54 -20.40 -12.75
C ILE A 151 16.90 -20.17 -12.07
N PHE A 152 16.90 -19.48 -10.91
CA PHE A 152 18.12 -19.13 -10.18
C PHE A 152 18.42 -20.09 -9.03
N TYR A 153 17.40 -20.79 -8.54
CA TYR A 153 17.47 -21.73 -7.43
C TYR A 153 16.69 -23.00 -7.80
N PRO A 154 17.35 -24.02 -8.37
CA PRO A 154 16.69 -25.25 -8.83
C PRO A 154 15.92 -25.98 -7.73
N GLU A 155 16.35 -25.86 -6.47
CA GLU A 155 15.65 -26.38 -5.30
C GLU A 155 14.27 -25.75 -5.04
N LEU A 156 13.94 -24.64 -5.70
CA LEU A 156 12.67 -23.93 -5.54
C LEU A 156 11.54 -24.43 -6.44
N CYS A 157 11.82 -25.37 -7.36
CA CYS A 157 10.82 -25.90 -8.29
C CYS A 157 9.51 -26.24 -7.56
N PRO A 158 8.40 -25.53 -7.85
CA PRO A 158 7.18 -25.71 -7.09
C PRO A 158 6.60 -27.08 -7.35
N LYS A 159 5.75 -27.54 -6.41
CA LYS A 159 5.12 -28.86 -6.44
C LYS A 159 4.20 -29.11 -7.64
N SER A 160 3.88 -28.07 -8.41
CA SER A 160 3.04 -28.15 -9.60
C SER A 160 3.30 -26.94 -10.49
N ASP A 161 3.33 -27.15 -11.80
CA ASP A 161 3.53 -26.09 -12.77
C ASP A 161 2.37 -25.07 -12.76
N PRO A 162 2.66 -23.76 -12.90
CA PRO A 162 1.64 -22.74 -13.11
C PRO A 162 0.90 -22.97 -14.45
N LYS A 163 -0.38 -22.60 -14.49
CA LYS A 163 -1.21 -22.70 -15.71
C LYS A 163 -1.11 -21.44 -16.58
#